data_AF-A0A3D4B1T0-F1
#
_entry.id   AF-A0A3D4B1T0-F1
#
_cell.length_a   1.000
_cell.length_b   1.000
_cell.length_c   1.000
_cell.angle_alpha   90.00
_cell.angle_beta   90.00
_cell.angle_gamma   90.00
#
_symmetry.space_group_name_H-M   'P 1'
#
loop_
_entity.id
_entity.type
_entity.pdbx_description
1 polymer ?
#
loop_
_entity_poly.entity_id
_entity_poly.type
_entity_poly.pdbx_seq_one_letter_code
_entity_poly.pdbx_strand_id
1 'polypeptide(L)'
;MDTFINYVEDVCCSLAYHGFKRILIINGHGSNTSPLDMAARLSIIEYDGKILCASANHWGLRPVKELGKTLRDSDYGGTSHAGEFETSLYLALRPDLVDMDRAVDERSPFPIVSKQIYWLAGTRKDLTPDSYRIGVR
;
A
#
# COMPACT_ATOMS: atom_id res chain seq x y z
N MET A 1 -5.04 1.14 18.74
CA MET A 1 -4.26 1.91 17.75
C MET A 1 -2.97 2.43 18.36
N ASP A 2 -3.05 2.94 19.60
CA ASP A 2 -1.92 3.50 20.36
C ASP A 2 -0.72 2.55 20.48
N THR A 3 -0.95 1.26 20.73
CA THR A 3 0.14 0.27 20.82
C THR A 3 1.03 0.22 19.58
N PHE A 4 0.44 0.30 18.38
CA PHE A 4 1.19 0.26 17.12
C PHE A 4 1.98 1.55 16.91
N ILE A 5 1.38 2.70 17.23
CA ILE A 5 2.03 4.01 17.11
C ILE A 5 3.23 4.07 18.05
N ASN A 6 3.05 3.74 19.33
CA ASN A 6 4.12 3.76 20.33
C ASN A 6 5.25 2.80 19.95
N TYR A 7 4.92 1.59 19.47
CA TYR A 7 5.91 0.64 19.00
C TYR A 7 6.80 1.21 17.87
N VAL A 8 6.17 1.83 16.86
CA VAL A 8 6.91 2.39 15.72
C VAL A 8 7.73 3.61 16.15
N GLU A 9 7.17 4.45 17.02
CA GLU A 9 7.87 5.59 17.61
C GLU A 9 9.10 5.14 18.40
N ASP A 10 8.97 4.15 19.30
CA ASP A 10 10.08 3.60 20.09
C ASP A 10 11.23 3.12 19.20
N VAL A 11 10.91 2.43 18.09
CA VAL A 11 11.91 1.99 17.11
C VAL A 11 12.59 3.18 16.44
N CYS A 12 11.84 4.20 16.01
CA CYS A 12 12.40 5.38 15.36
C CYS A 12 13.26 6.21 16.33
N CYS A 13 12.82 6.37 17.57
CA CYS A 13 13.54 7.04 18.64
C CYS A 13 14.81 6.28 19.04
N SER A 14 14.80 4.94 19.01
CA SER A 14 16.01 4.12 19.19
C SER A 14 17.02 4.33 18.05
N LEU A 15 16.57 4.36 16.79
CA LEU A 15 17.45 4.70 15.67
C LEU A 15 18.03 6.11 15.82
N ALA A 16 17.21 7.09 16.19
CA ALA A 16 17.66 8.47 16.43
C ALA A 16 18.70 8.57 17.55
N TYR A 17 18.52 7.78 18.63
CA TYR A 17 19.46 7.67 19.74
C TYR A 17 20.84 7.17 19.26
N HIS A 18 20.85 6.17 18.36
CA HIS A 18 22.06 5.67 17.73
C HIS A 18 22.66 6.57 16.65
N GLY A 19 22.13 7.79 16.48
CA GLY A 19 22.71 8.83 15.62
C GLY A 19 22.10 8.92 14.22
N PHE A 20 21.13 8.08 13.86
CA PHE A 20 20.42 8.23 12.60
C PHE A 20 19.62 9.54 12.57
N LYS A 21 19.76 10.33 11.50
CA LYS A 21 19.10 11.64 11.37
C LYS A 21 17.96 11.68 10.35
N ARG A 22 17.84 10.63 9.52
CA ARG A 22 16.85 10.52 8.46
C ARG A 22 16.29 9.12 8.47
N ILE A 23 14.99 9.02 8.73
CA ILE A 23 14.27 7.76 8.87
C ILE A 23 13.12 7.78 7.87
N LEU A 24 12.99 6.74 7.06
CA LEU A 24 11.88 6.57 6.14
C LEU A 24 11.22 5.22 6.42
N ILE A 25 9.96 5.26 6.81
CA ILE A 25 9.14 4.08 7.07
C ILE A 25 8.44 3.69 5.77
N ILE A 26 8.72 2.51 5.24
CA ILE A 26 8.04 1.99 4.05
C ILE A 26 6.85 1.14 4.48
N ASN A 27 5.65 1.60 4.15
CA ASN A 27 4.40 0.97 4.54
C ASN A 27 3.90 -0.04 3.47
N GLY A 28 3.51 -1.21 3.96
CA GLY A 28 2.95 -2.32 3.19
C GLY A 28 1.43 -2.51 3.34
N HIS A 29 0.76 -1.79 4.25
CA HIS A 29 -0.62 -2.06 4.59
C HIS A 29 -1.49 -0.79 4.69
N GLY A 30 -2.64 -0.77 3.99
CA GLY A 30 -3.45 0.44 3.83
C GLY A 30 -3.87 1.11 5.13
N SER A 31 -4.36 0.33 6.10
CA SER A 31 -4.84 0.85 7.39
C SER A 31 -3.74 1.44 8.29
N ASN A 32 -2.46 1.16 7.98
CA ASN A 32 -1.32 1.69 8.72
C ASN A 32 -0.89 3.09 8.27
N THR A 33 -1.47 3.66 7.20
CA THR A 33 -1.04 4.97 6.67
C THR A 33 -1.10 6.07 7.75
N SER A 34 -2.27 6.31 8.34
CA SER A 34 -2.42 7.38 9.35
C SER A 34 -1.65 7.10 10.64
N PRO A 35 -1.65 5.87 11.20
CA PRO A 35 -0.83 5.55 12.38
C PRO A 35 0.68 5.75 12.16
N LEU A 36 1.21 5.39 10.97
CA LEU A 36 2.63 5.58 10.66
C LEU A 36 3.01 7.05 10.48
N ASP A 37 2.15 7.85 9.87
CA ASP A 37 2.34 9.31 9.79
C ASP A 37 2.37 9.95 11.19
N MET A 38 1.53 9.47 12.11
CA MET A 38 1.55 9.91 13.50
C MET A 38 2.87 9.53 14.19
N ALA A 39 3.28 8.26 14.12
CA ALA A 39 4.52 7.79 14.74
C ALA A 39 5.76 8.55 14.22
N ALA A 40 5.82 8.80 12.90
CA ALA A 40 6.89 9.59 12.30
C ALA A 40 6.92 11.03 12.87
N ARG A 41 5.75 11.67 13.02
CA ARG A 41 5.66 13.02 13.57
C ARG A 41 6.03 13.08 15.05
N LEU A 42 5.58 12.12 15.85
CA LEU A 42 5.94 12.02 17.27
C LEU A 42 7.46 11.85 17.44
N SER A 43 8.08 10.99 16.62
CA SER A 43 9.54 10.81 16.62
C SER A 43 10.31 12.11 16.33
N ILE A 44 9.80 12.96 15.43
CA ILE A 44 10.39 14.28 15.15
C ILE A 44 10.27 15.19 16.37
N ILE A 45 9.11 15.20 17.03
CA ILE A 45 8.83 16.03 18.20
C ILE A 45 9.73 15.62 19.38
N GLU A 46 9.86 14.33 19.64
CA GLU A 46 10.68 13.77 20.73
C GLU A 46 12.15 14.20 20.64
N TYR A 47 12.64 14.45 19.41
CA TYR A 47 14.00 14.90 19.15
C TYR A 47 14.10 16.41 18.85
N ASP A 48 13.12 17.23 19.23
CA ASP A 48 13.08 18.68 18.99
C ASP A 48 13.31 19.06 17.51
N GLY A 49 12.86 18.24 16.56
CA GLY A 49 13.08 18.46 15.13
C GLY A 49 14.52 18.22 14.65
N LYS A 50 15.41 17.65 15.49
CA LYS A 50 16.80 17.33 15.12
C LYS A 50 16.94 16.12 14.20
N ILE A 51 15.84 15.40 13.94
CA ILE A 51 15.75 14.30 12.98
C ILE A 51 14.64 14.57 11.96
N LEU A 52 14.74 13.90 10.82
CA LEU A 52 13.69 13.81 9.83
C LEU A 52 13.13 12.39 9.84
N CYS A 53 11.82 12.25 10.03
CA CYS A 53 11.11 10.98 9.96
C CYS A 53 9.86 11.12 9.07
N ALA A 54 9.65 10.19 8.17
CA ALA A 54 8.49 10.19 7.29
C ALA A 54 8.01 8.76 7.02
N SER A 55 6.74 8.61 6.66
CA SER A 55 6.19 7.37 6.14
C SER A 55 5.92 7.48 4.64
N ALA A 56 6.07 6.38 3.91
CA ALA A 56 5.73 6.27 2.51
C ALA A 56 5.08 4.93 2.21
N ASN A 57 3.92 4.98 1.56
CA ASN A 57 3.26 3.81 1.03
C ASN A 57 3.98 3.33 -0.24
N HIS A 58 4.41 2.08 -0.30
CA HIS A 58 5.15 1.57 -1.46
C HIS A 58 4.34 1.66 -2.76
N TRP A 59 3.02 1.46 -2.69
CA TRP A 59 2.09 1.65 -3.81
C TRP A 59 1.91 3.14 -4.23
N GLY A 60 2.26 4.07 -3.35
CA GLY A 60 2.13 5.51 -3.57
C GLY A 60 3.31 6.14 -4.32
N LEU A 61 4.40 5.39 -4.50
CA LEU A 61 5.61 5.87 -5.18
C LEU A 61 5.31 6.20 -6.64
N ARG A 62 5.81 7.35 -7.14
CA ARG A 62 5.53 7.82 -8.50
C ARG A 62 5.84 6.76 -9.57
N PRO A 63 7.00 6.07 -9.58
CA PRO A 63 7.28 5.04 -10.58
C PRO A 63 6.26 3.90 -10.55
N VAL A 64 5.84 3.47 -9.35
CA VAL A 64 4.84 2.42 -9.15
C VAL A 64 3.49 2.86 -9.70
N LYS A 65 3.07 4.10 -9.42
CA LYS A 65 1.81 4.65 -9.95
C LYS A 65 1.81 4.80 -11.47
N GLU A 66 2.93 5.19 -12.08
CA GLU A 66 3.00 5.35 -13.54
C GLU A 66 3.02 3.98 -14.23
N LEU A 67 3.82 3.03 -13.75
CA LEU A 67 3.84 1.66 -14.28
C LEU A 67 2.51 0.94 -14.06
N GLY A 68 1.87 1.11 -12.91
CA GLY A 68 0.57 0.52 -12.63
C GLY A 68 -0.55 1.00 -13.56
N LYS A 69 -0.41 2.17 -14.21
CA LYS A 69 -1.36 2.61 -15.26
C LYS A 69 -1.18 1.85 -16.56
N THR A 70 0.03 1.39 -16.86
CA THR A 70 0.37 0.75 -18.15
C THR A 70 0.40 -0.76 -18.09
N LEU A 71 0.77 -1.33 -16.94
CA LEU A 71 0.93 -2.77 -16.75
C LEU A 71 -0.35 -3.46 -16.25
N ARG A 72 -1.29 -2.72 -15.65
CA ARG A 72 -2.47 -3.36 -15.06
C ARG A 72 -3.42 -3.91 -16.12
N ASP A 73 -3.84 -5.15 -15.91
CA ASP A 73 -4.90 -5.80 -16.67
C ASP A 73 -6.27 -5.49 -16.06
N SER A 74 -6.35 -5.30 -14.74
CA SER A 74 -7.62 -5.11 -14.04
C SER A 74 -8.22 -3.71 -14.16
N ASP A 75 -9.55 -3.68 -14.07
CA ASP A 75 -10.36 -2.47 -14.01
C ASP A 75 -10.34 -1.79 -12.63
N TYR A 76 -11.13 -0.73 -12.51
CA TYR A 76 -11.41 -0.09 -11.22
C TYR A 76 -11.73 -1.13 -10.15
N GLY A 77 -10.99 -1.08 -9.04
CA GLY A 77 -11.15 -1.98 -7.90
C GLY A 77 -10.34 -3.27 -7.96
N GLY A 78 -9.72 -3.63 -9.10
CA GLY A 78 -8.99 -4.90 -9.24
C GLY A 78 -7.52 -4.88 -8.80
N THR A 79 -6.93 -3.70 -8.56
CA THR A 79 -5.53 -3.54 -8.12
C THR A 79 -5.38 -3.29 -6.62
N SER A 80 -6.43 -3.50 -5.82
CA SER A 80 -6.43 -3.17 -4.39
C SER A 80 -6.00 -4.37 -3.54
N HIS A 81 -6.59 -4.54 -2.36
CA HIS A 81 -6.23 -5.58 -1.41
C HIS A 81 -6.46 -6.99 -1.99
N ALA A 82 -5.44 -7.85 -1.89
CA ALA A 82 -5.36 -9.16 -2.53
C ALA A 82 -5.62 -9.14 -4.05
N GLY A 83 -5.62 -7.95 -4.65
CA GLY A 83 -5.84 -7.76 -6.07
C GLY A 83 -4.57 -8.02 -6.86
N GLU A 84 -4.61 -7.61 -8.12
CA GLU A 84 -3.52 -7.79 -9.07
C GLU A 84 -2.19 -7.28 -8.53
N PHE A 85 -2.14 -6.08 -7.93
CA PHE A 85 -0.86 -5.50 -7.49
C PHE A 85 -0.18 -6.31 -6.38
N GLU A 86 -0.89 -6.68 -5.31
CA GLU A 86 -0.31 -7.45 -4.20
C GLU A 86 0.03 -8.88 -4.64
N THR A 87 -0.85 -9.51 -5.42
CA THR A 87 -0.66 -10.88 -5.92
C THR A 87 0.50 -10.97 -6.89
N SER A 88 0.62 -10.05 -7.86
CA SER A 88 1.75 -10.00 -8.80
C SER A 88 3.08 -9.79 -8.08
N LEU A 89 3.10 -8.93 -7.04
CA LEU A 89 4.31 -8.72 -6.24
C LEU A 89 4.74 -9.99 -5.51
N TYR A 90 3.79 -10.73 -4.92
CA TYR A 90 4.09 -12.00 -4.26
C TYR A 90 4.52 -13.08 -5.25
N LEU A 91 3.89 -13.19 -6.42
CA LEU A 91 4.30 -14.14 -7.46
C LEU A 91 5.72 -13.88 -7.96
N ALA A 92 6.14 -12.61 -8.02
CA ALA A 92 7.51 -12.26 -8.39
C ALA A 92 8.54 -12.59 -7.30
N LEU A 93 8.17 -12.50 -6.01
CA LEU A 93 9.09 -12.67 -4.88
C LEU A 93 9.12 -14.09 -4.31
N ARG A 94 7.94 -14.68 -4.11
CA ARG A 94 7.67 -15.93 -3.41
C ARG A 94 6.43 -16.62 -4.01
N PRO A 95 6.53 -17.11 -5.26
CA PRO A 95 5.39 -17.72 -5.96
C PRO A 95 4.83 -18.95 -5.23
N ASP A 96 5.66 -19.63 -4.43
CA ASP A 96 5.26 -20.76 -3.59
C ASP A 96 4.23 -20.41 -2.51
N LEU A 97 4.05 -19.11 -2.20
CA LEU A 97 3.09 -18.61 -1.21
C LEU A 97 1.76 -18.17 -1.84
N VAL A 98 1.61 -18.27 -3.16
CA VAL A 98 0.40 -17.87 -3.88
C VAL A 98 -0.21 -19.08 -4.57
N ASP A 99 -1.43 -19.42 -4.16
CA ASP A 99 -2.22 -20.47 -4.79
C ASP A 99 -3.16 -19.86 -5.83
N MET A 100 -2.67 -19.77 -7.08
CA MET A 100 -3.43 -19.16 -8.18
C MET A 100 -4.64 -20.00 -8.62
N ASP A 101 -4.68 -21.30 -8.31
CA ASP A 101 -5.85 -22.15 -8.60
C ASP A 101 -7.07 -21.74 -7.77
N ARG A 102 -6.85 -20.99 -6.67
CA ARG A 102 -7.89 -20.45 -5.80
C ARG A 102 -8.24 -18.99 -6.09
N ALA A 103 -7.56 -18.34 -7.03
CA ALA A 103 -7.83 -16.96 -7.37
C ALA A 103 -9.21 -16.82 -8.03
N VAL A 104 -10.08 -16.01 -7.44
CA VAL A 104 -11.42 -15.71 -7.94
C VAL A 104 -11.64 -14.20 -7.99
N ASP A 105 -12.41 -13.73 -8.96
CA ASP A 105 -12.76 -12.31 -9.01
C ASP A 105 -13.90 -12.00 -8.05
N GLU A 106 -13.56 -11.32 -6.95
CA GLU A 106 -14.50 -10.92 -5.90
C GLU A 106 -15.06 -9.49 -6.08
N ARG A 107 -14.83 -8.84 -7.23
CA ARG A 107 -15.35 -7.49 -7.47
C ARG A 107 -16.88 -7.49 -7.43
N SER A 108 -17.45 -6.52 -6.69
CA SER A 108 -18.90 -6.33 -6.65
C SER A 108 -19.44 -5.96 -8.03
N PRO A 109 -20.50 -6.61 -8.53
CA PRO A 109 -21.13 -6.27 -9.80
C PRO A 109 -21.91 -4.94 -9.72
N PHE A 110 -22.04 -4.33 -8.54
CA PHE A 110 -22.75 -3.07 -8.36
C PHE A 110 -21.82 -1.85 -8.46
N PRO A 111 -22.26 -0.76 -9.12
CA PRO A 111 -21.51 0.48 -9.12
C PRO A 111 -21.39 1.02 -7.68
N ILE A 112 -20.14 1.19 -7.24
CA ILE A 112 -19.80 1.44 -5.84
C ILE A 112 -20.15 2.90 -5.49
N VAL A 113 -21.09 3.07 -4.56
CA VAL A 113 -21.60 4.39 -4.12
C VAL A 113 -20.67 5.09 -3.12
N SER A 114 -19.70 4.37 -2.53
CA SER A 114 -18.80 4.88 -1.49
C SER A 114 -17.33 4.88 -1.92
N LYS A 115 -16.78 6.08 -2.14
CA LYS A 115 -15.37 6.34 -2.48
C LYS A 115 -14.36 5.90 -1.40
N GLN A 116 -14.81 5.56 -0.20
CA GLN A 116 -13.94 5.32 0.97
C GLN A 116 -13.09 4.04 0.90
N ILE A 117 -13.41 3.09 0.00
CA ILE A 117 -12.70 1.80 -0.06
C ILE A 117 -11.56 1.78 -1.11
N TYR A 118 -11.50 2.70 -2.07
CA TYR A 118 -10.58 2.59 -3.22
C TYR A 118 -9.74 3.86 -3.47
N TRP A 119 -8.92 4.24 -2.49
CA TRP A 119 -8.06 5.44 -2.49
C TRP A 119 -6.95 5.49 -3.56
N LEU A 120 -6.88 4.55 -4.51
CA LEU A 120 -5.90 4.54 -5.61
C LEU A 120 -6.52 4.51 -7.01
N ALA A 121 -7.85 4.54 -7.11
CA ALA A 121 -8.50 4.08 -8.31
C ALA A 121 -8.67 5.20 -9.35
N GLY A 122 -7.73 5.24 -10.31
CA GLY A 122 -7.96 5.81 -11.63
C GLY A 122 -8.83 4.86 -12.46
N THR A 123 -9.86 5.39 -13.11
CA THR A 123 -10.76 4.66 -14.02
C THR A 123 -10.15 4.57 -15.42
N ARG A 124 -10.22 3.38 -16.04
CA ARG A 124 -10.11 3.19 -17.50
C ARG A 124 -11.55 3.02 -18.02
N LYS A 125 -11.86 3.51 -19.24
CA LYS A 125 -13.25 3.69 -19.75
C LYS A 125 -13.70 2.62 -20.74
N ASP A 126 -12.90 1.59 -20.97
CA ASP A 126 -12.91 0.78 -22.20
C ASP A 126 -13.19 -0.72 -22.00
N LEU A 127 -13.62 -1.19 -20.82
CA LEU A 127 -13.80 -2.62 -20.56
C LEU A 127 -15.28 -3.01 -20.32
N THR A 128 -15.70 -4.10 -20.97
CA THR A 128 -17.03 -4.73 -20.87
C THR A 128 -17.04 -5.88 -19.85
N PRO A 129 -18.23 -6.26 -19.33
CA PRO A 129 -18.37 -7.16 -18.18
C PRO A 129 -17.79 -8.59 -18.32
N ASP A 130 -17.45 -9.03 -19.53
CA ASP A 130 -16.97 -10.40 -19.79
C ASP A 130 -15.45 -10.55 -19.72
N SER A 131 -14.71 -9.49 -19.39
CA SER A 131 -13.24 -9.45 -19.39
C SER A 131 -12.58 -9.69 -18.02
N TYR A 132 -13.39 -10.06 -17.04
CA TYR A 132 -13.01 -10.13 -15.64
C TYR A 132 -12.22 -11.40 -15.30
N ARG A 133 -10.93 -11.39 -15.65
CA ARG A 133 -9.91 -12.24 -15.02
C ARG A 133 -9.03 -11.36 -14.14
N ILE A 134 -8.59 -11.88 -13.00
CA ILE A 134 -7.44 -11.32 -12.29
C ILE A 134 -6.24 -11.59 -13.21
N GLY A 135 -5.99 -10.68 -14.15
CA GLY A 135 -4.86 -10.75 -15.04
C GLY A 135 -3.61 -10.54 -14.21
N VAL A 136 -2.92 -11.63 -13.88
CA VAL A 136 -1.56 -11.57 -13.35
C VAL A 136 -0.67 -12.06 -14.48
N ARG A 137 0.01 -11.14 -15.15
CA ARG A 137 1.06 -11.44 -16.14
C ARG A 137 2.44 -11.30 -15.52
#